data_AF-Q8DM02-F1
#
_entry.id   AF-Q8DM02-F1
#
_cell.length_a   1.000
_cell.length_b   1.000
_cell.length_c   1.000
_cell.angle_alpha   90.00
_cell.angle_beta   90.00
_cell.angle_gamma   90.00
#
_symmetry.space_group_name_H-M   'P 1'
#
loop_
_entity.id
_entity.type
_entity.pdbx_description
1 polymer ?
#
loop_
_entity_poly.entity_id
_entity_poly.type
_entity_poly.pdbx_seq_one_letter_code
_entity_poly.pdbx_strand_id
1 'polypeptide(L)'
;MSHYYKILGLQPGASKADIKAAYRRLCQECHPDKLPPETPTRARQVVEEHFKQINEAYHYLMEHGDCPSSSVEPEPVRDVGAVRPIFDPVRMEAVAQKLEQERWAIEREYERAINAINNQQQKELAYHGLKLDDLDAISSARKWGDLIQSSILFLVGLLVGRIGGFLGFLGYVWAFFCFLYMLAAIGTKAVSPRKYMIMCEIKRKTEAAKTDALQKKERRLHQQSAYIDRRIEHFKNLPLEMLSESFVQNLSDEDQFFLLLAMKQKEKDDQWQHLVGAGLGIAAAAGVVLLLSQLFLGKSS
;
A
#
# COMPACT_ATOMS: atom_id res chain seq x y z
N MET A 1 2.72 -38.61 -20.25
CA MET A 1 1.59 -38.28 -21.15
C MET A 1 0.82 -37.01 -20.72
N SER A 2 0.42 -36.84 -19.45
CA SER A 2 -0.34 -35.63 -19.00
C SER A 2 0.36 -34.28 -19.24
N HIS A 3 1.70 -34.22 -19.23
CA HIS A 3 2.45 -32.98 -19.44
C HIS A 3 2.21 -32.33 -20.81
N TYR A 4 2.13 -33.13 -21.90
CA TYR A 4 1.93 -32.60 -23.25
C TYR A 4 0.51 -32.06 -23.47
N TYR A 5 -0.50 -32.68 -22.84
CA TYR A 5 -1.86 -32.14 -22.85
C TYR A 5 -1.93 -30.79 -22.13
N LYS A 6 -1.19 -30.63 -21.02
CA LYS A 6 -1.08 -29.34 -20.31
C LYS A 6 -0.40 -28.25 -21.14
N ILE A 7 0.66 -28.59 -21.89
CA ILE A 7 1.34 -27.63 -22.80
C ILE A 7 0.36 -27.09 -23.85
N LEU A 8 -0.54 -27.94 -24.37
CA LEU A 8 -1.56 -27.53 -25.34
C LEU A 8 -2.84 -26.96 -24.70
N GLY A 9 -2.91 -26.89 -23.37
CA GLY A 9 -4.10 -26.42 -22.64
C GLY A 9 -5.31 -27.36 -22.74
N LEU A 10 -5.08 -28.66 -22.99
CA LEU A 10 -6.10 -29.67 -23.17
C LEU A 10 -6.19 -30.62 -21.96
N GLN A 11 -7.37 -31.22 -21.77
CA GLN A 11 -7.55 -32.29 -20.80
C GLN A 11 -6.93 -33.60 -21.32
N PRO A 12 -6.39 -34.47 -20.44
CA PRO A 12 -5.87 -35.77 -20.83
C PRO A 12 -7.00 -36.62 -21.44
N GLY A 13 -6.76 -37.19 -22.63
CA GLY A 13 -7.78 -37.93 -23.39
C GLY A 13 -8.57 -37.10 -24.39
N ALA A 14 -8.19 -35.84 -24.63
CA ALA A 14 -8.76 -35.01 -25.70
C ALA A 14 -8.60 -35.66 -27.09
N SER A 15 -9.59 -35.46 -27.97
CA SER A 15 -9.59 -36.08 -29.29
C SER A 15 -8.49 -35.50 -30.19
N LYS A 16 -8.08 -36.26 -31.22
CA LYS A 16 -7.11 -35.77 -32.23
C LYS A 16 -7.60 -34.50 -32.96
N ALA A 17 -8.92 -34.28 -33.04
CA ALA A 17 -9.48 -33.06 -33.61
C ALA A 17 -9.24 -31.84 -32.70
N ASP A 18 -9.44 -32.02 -31.39
CA ASP A 18 -9.21 -30.97 -30.38
C ASP A 18 -7.73 -30.61 -30.27
N ILE A 19 -6.85 -31.61 -30.34
CA ILE A 19 -5.39 -31.43 -30.38
C ILE A 19 -4.97 -30.56 -31.58
N LYS A 20 -5.53 -30.83 -32.77
CA LYS A 20 -5.26 -30.02 -33.97
C LYS A 20 -5.82 -28.60 -33.87
N ALA A 21 -6.99 -28.43 -33.26
CA ALA A 21 -7.61 -27.13 -33.08
C ALA A 21 -6.80 -26.25 -32.09
N ALA A 22 -6.38 -26.82 -30.97
CA ALA A 22 -5.53 -26.14 -29.98
C ALA A 22 -4.17 -25.75 -30.56
N TYR A 23 -3.52 -26.67 -31.28
CA TYR A 23 -2.25 -26.39 -31.96
C TYR A 23 -2.36 -25.22 -32.94
N ARG A 24 -3.40 -25.19 -33.78
CA ARG A 24 -3.61 -24.09 -34.75
C ARG A 24 -3.81 -22.74 -34.06
N ARG A 25 -4.50 -22.70 -32.93
CA ARG A 25 -4.68 -21.47 -32.12
C ARG A 25 -3.34 -21.00 -31.54
N LEU A 26 -2.62 -21.89 -30.87
CA LEU A 26 -1.33 -21.58 -30.25
C LEU A 26 -0.27 -21.16 -31.27
N CYS A 27 -0.24 -21.76 -32.47
CA CYS A 27 0.68 -21.33 -33.53
C CYS A 27 0.37 -19.94 -34.09
N GLN A 28 -0.89 -19.49 -34.05
CA GLN A 28 -1.27 -18.14 -34.47
C GLN A 28 -0.92 -17.09 -33.42
N GLU A 29 -0.93 -17.49 -32.14
CA GLU A 29 -0.63 -16.65 -30.98
C GLU A 29 0.88 -16.53 -30.72
N CYS A 30 1.64 -17.63 -30.82
CA CYS A 30 3.07 -17.69 -30.54
C CYS A 30 3.96 -17.65 -31.79
N HIS A 31 3.51 -17.06 -32.91
CA HIS A 31 4.32 -17.01 -34.13
C HIS A 31 5.50 -16.04 -33.97
N PRO A 32 6.77 -16.48 -34.11
CA PRO A 32 7.94 -15.62 -33.89
C PRO A 32 8.01 -14.44 -34.86
N ASP A 33 7.36 -14.56 -36.02
CA ASP A 33 7.28 -13.54 -37.08
C ASP A 33 6.31 -12.39 -36.76
N LYS A 34 5.45 -12.55 -35.74
CA LYS A 34 4.56 -11.48 -35.24
C LYS A 34 5.23 -10.61 -34.16
N LEU A 35 6.46 -10.93 -33.76
CA LEU A 35 7.17 -10.16 -32.73
C LEU A 35 7.81 -8.90 -33.35
N PRO A 36 7.51 -7.69 -32.83
CA PRO A 36 8.11 -6.45 -33.31
C PRO A 36 9.65 -6.51 -33.30
N PRO A 37 10.34 -5.80 -34.24
CA PRO A 37 11.81 -5.73 -34.28
C PRO A 37 12.43 -5.22 -32.97
N GLU A 38 11.68 -4.43 -32.21
CA GLU A 38 12.12 -3.83 -30.93
C GLU A 38 11.90 -4.72 -29.70
N THR A 39 11.45 -5.97 -29.89
CA THR A 39 11.24 -6.90 -28.78
C THR A 39 12.59 -7.29 -28.17
N PRO A 40 12.80 -7.12 -26.85
CA PRO A 40 14.07 -7.45 -26.20
C PRO A 40 14.44 -8.92 -26.41
N THR A 41 15.72 -9.19 -26.66
CA THR A 41 16.24 -10.52 -27.05
C THR A 41 15.80 -11.65 -26.11
N ARG A 42 15.70 -11.38 -24.80
CA ARG A 42 15.23 -12.36 -23.81
C ARG A 42 13.76 -12.74 -23.99
N ALA A 43 12.90 -11.80 -24.35
CA ALA A 43 11.48 -12.08 -24.58
C ALA A 43 11.28 -12.91 -25.86
N ARG A 44 12.09 -12.66 -26.90
CA ARG A 44 12.10 -13.49 -28.12
C ARG A 44 12.50 -14.94 -27.82
N GLN A 45 13.53 -15.14 -27.01
CA GLN A 45 13.98 -16.48 -26.60
C GLN A 45 12.88 -17.26 -25.85
N VAL A 46 12.14 -16.60 -24.96
CA VAL A 46 11.04 -17.24 -24.22
C VAL A 46 9.91 -17.67 -25.16
N VAL A 47 9.55 -16.84 -26.14
CA VAL A 47 8.51 -17.20 -27.14
C VAL A 47 8.97 -18.34 -28.04
N GLU A 48 10.24 -18.34 -28.45
CA GLU A 48 10.83 -19.40 -29.27
C GLU A 48 10.89 -20.75 -28.53
N GLU A 49 11.32 -20.74 -27.27
CA GLU A 49 11.34 -21.93 -26.42
C GLU A 49 9.92 -22.48 -26.18
N HIS A 50 8.96 -21.61 -25.92
CA HIS A 50 7.57 -21.99 -25.74
C HIS A 50 6.96 -22.59 -27.01
N PHE A 51 7.24 -21.99 -28.18
CA PHE A 51 6.79 -22.50 -29.47
C PHE A 51 7.37 -23.89 -29.78
N LYS A 52 8.64 -24.12 -29.42
CA LYS A 52 9.27 -25.44 -29.56
C LYS A 52 8.57 -26.49 -28.70
N GLN A 53 8.23 -26.17 -27.46
CA GLN A 53 7.50 -27.07 -26.56
C GLN A 53 6.10 -27.42 -27.09
N ILE A 54 5.39 -26.45 -27.70
CA ILE A 54 4.08 -26.67 -28.34
C ILE A 54 4.20 -27.67 -29.50
N ASN A 55 5.21 -27.50 -30.36
CA ASN A 55 5.45 -28.42 -31.48
C ASN A 55 5.76 -29.84 -30.99
N GLU A 56 6.65 -29.97 -30.01
CA GLU A 56 7.00 -31.27 -29.40
C GLU A 56 5.77 -31.96 -28.80
N ALA A 57 4.92 -31.21 -28.10
CA ALA A 57 3.67 -31.71 -27.52
C ALA A 57 2.68 -32.21 -28.59
N TYR A 58 2.50 -31.44 -29.66
CA TYR A 58 1.61 -31.81 -30.76
C TYR A 58 2.06 -33.10 -31.47
N HIS A 59 3.35 -33.20 -31.81
CA HIS A 59 3.90 -34.38 -32.48
C HIS A 59 3.74 -35.64 -31.62
N TYR A 60 4.10 -35.55 -30.33
CA TYR A 60 3.98 -36.67 -29.41
C TYR A 60 2.54 -37.17 -29.25
N LEU A 61 1.58 -36.24 -29.08
CA LEU A 61 0.17 -36.59 -28.88
C LEU A 61 -0.52 -37.12 -30.15
N MET A 62 -0.07 -36.70 -31.33
CA MET A 62 -0.60 -37.21 -32.60
C MET A 62 -0.17 -38.66 -32.86
N GLU A 63 1.04 -39.03 -32.43
CA GLU A 63 1.63 -40.37 -32.62
C GLU A 63 1.21 -41.36 -31.52
N HIS A 64 1.14 -40.92 -30.25
CA HIS A 64 0.93 -41.78 -29.07
C HIS A 64 -0.40 -41.54 -28.33
N GLY A 65 -1.30 -40.70 -28.85
CA GLY A 65 -2.55 -40.35 -28.17
C GLY A 65 -3.56 -41.49 -28.09
N ASP A 66 -3.92 -41.87 -26.87
CA ASP A 66 -4.97 -42.85 -26.56
C ASP A 66 -6.35 -42.31 -26.98
N CYS A 67 -7.02 -43.01 -27.89
CA CYS A 67 -8.43 -42.77 -28.22
C CYS A 67 -9.30 -43.69 -27.34
N PRO A 68 -10.27 -43.17 -26.57
CA PRO A 68 -11.29 -44.04 -26.00
C PRO A 68 -12.26 -44.46 -27.09
N SER A 69 -12.14 -45.72 -27.53
CA SER A 69 -13.20 -46.44 -28.23
C SER A 69 -14.22 -46.96 -27.22
N SER A 70 -15.51 -46.80 -27.54
CA SER A 70 -16.67 -47.51 -26.97
C SER A 70 -17.19 -47.10 -25.59
N SER A 71 -18.47 -46.69 -25.61
CA SER A 71 -19.52 -46.90 -24.60
C SER A 71 -19.24 -46.51 -23.14
N VAL A 72 -19.68 -45.32 -22.75
CA VAL A 72 -20.03 -45.01 -21.36
C VAL A 72 -21.43 -44.37 -21.36
N GLU A 73 -22.36 -45.03 -20.67
CA GLU A 73 -23.71 -44.55 -20.36
C GLU A 73 -23.67 -43.18 -19.66
N PRO A 74 -24.74 -42.37 -19.76
CA PRO A 74 -24.79 -41.08 -19.09
C PRO A 74 -24.83 -41.28 -17.57
N GLU A 75 -23.69 -41.07 -16.91
CA GLU A 75 -23.62 -40.86 -15.47
C GLU A 75 -24.57 -39.71 -15.08
N PRO A 76 -25.26 -39.84 -13.93
CA PRO A 76 -26.24 -38.85 -13.49
C PRO A 76 -25.56 -37.50 -13.36
N VAL A 77 -26.23 -36.46 -13.90
CA VAL A 77 -25.79 -35.07 -13.86
C VAL A 77 -25.40 -34.71 -12.43
N ARG A 78 -24.11 -34.79 -12.14
CA ARG A 78 -23.52 -34.18 -10.95
C ARG A 78 -23.63 -32.69 -11.19
N ASP A 79 -24.41 -32.06 -10.33
CA ASP A 79 -24.57 -30.62 -10.20
C ASP A 79 -23.32 -29.89 -10.69
N VAL A 80 -23.46 -29.21 -11.83
CA VAL A 80 -22.41 -28.39 -12.41
C VAL A 80 -22.24 -27.23 -11.45
N GLY A 81 -21.37 -27.42 -10.47
CA GLY A 81 -20.99 -26.40 -9.50
C GLY A 81 -20.76 -25.10 -10.24
N ALA A 82 -21.54 -24.09 -9.86
CA ALA A 82 -21.66 -22.81 -10.54
C ALA A 82 -20.32 -22.36 -11.14
N VAL A 83 -20.31 -22.10 -12.45
CA VAL A 83 -19.19 -21.46 -13.15
C VAL A 83 -18.77 -20.26 -12.31
N ARG A 84 -17.60 -20.36 -11.66
CA ARG A 84 -17.16 -19.33 -10.72
C ARG A 84 -16.84 -18.08 -11.53
N PRO A 85 -17.40 -16.91 -11.17
CA PRO A 85 -17.07 -15.67 -11.84
C PRO A 85 -15.58 -15.36 -11.67
N ILE A 86 -14.96 -14.82 -12.73
CA ILE A 86 -13.53 -14.46 -12.76
C ILE A 86 -13.20 -13.49 -11.62
N PHE A 87 -14.06 -12.51 -11.39
CA PHE A 87 -13.99 -11.57 -10.28
C PHE A 87 -15.03 -11.91 -9.22
N ASP A 88 -14.71 -12.90 -8.39
CA ASP A 88 -15.54 -13.29 -7.24
C ASP A 88 -15.43 -12.24 -6.12
N PRO A 89 -16.53 -11.57 -5.72
CA PRO A 89 -16.54 -10.57 -4.65
C PRO A 89 -15.91 -11.06 -3.35
N VAL A 90 -16.18 -12.31 -2.97
CA VAL A 90 -15.75 -12.87 -1.68
C VAL A 90 -14.23 -13.07 -1.65
N ARG A 91 -13.65 -13.52 -2.77
CA ARG A 91 -12.18 -13.67 -2.91
C ARG A 91 -11.48 -12.31 -2.88
N MET A 92 -12.03 -11.33 -3.58
CA MET A 92 -11.47 -9.98 -3.61
C MET A 92 -11.58 -9.27 -2.26
N GLU A 93 -12.66 -9.52 -1.50
CA GLU A 93 -12.79 -9.04 -0.13
C GLU A 93 -11.75 -9.69 0.79
N ALA A 94 -11.50 -11.00 0.66
CA ALA A 94 -10.48 -11.68 1.45
C ALA A 94 -9.07 -11.10 1.19
N VAL A 95 -8.74 -10.77 -0.07
CA VAL A 95 -7.48 -10.09 -0.42
C VAL A 95 -7.40 -8.69 0.20
N ALA A 96 -8.48 -7.90 0.10
CA ALA A 96 -8.54 -6.58 0.71
C ALA A 96 -8.36 -6.64 2.23
N GLN A 97 -9.05 -7.57 2.89
CA GLN A 97 -8.92 -7.82 4.33
C GLN A 97 -7.50 -8.24 4.69
N LYS A 98 -6.83 -9.06 3.88
CA LYS A 98 -5.42 -9.43 4.10
C LYS A 98 -4.49 -8.22 4.05
N LEU A 99 -4.60 -7.36 3.04
CA LEU A 99 -3.80 -6.13 2.92
C LEU A 99 -4.06 -5.17 4.09
N GLU A 100 -5.32 -5.07 4.54
CA GLU A 100 -5.66 -4.31 5.73
C GLU A 100 -5.05 -4.92 6.99
N GLN A 101 -5.15 -6.23 7.19
CA GLN A 101 -4.56 -6.91 8.33
C GLN A 101 -3.05 -6.67 8.44
N GLU A 102 -2.33 -6.65 7.31
CA GLU A 102 -0.92 -6.26 7.26
C GLU A 102 -0.70 -4.81 7.72
N ARG A 103 -1.54 -3.87 7.26
CA ARG A 103 -1.49 -2.46 7.68
C ARG A 103 -1.73 -2.31 9.19
N TRP A 104 -2.74 -3.01 9.70
CA TRP A 104 -3.06 -3.06 11.14
C TRP A 104 -1.97 -3.75 11.96
N ALA A 105 -1.25 -4.73 11.39
CA ALA A 105 -0.10 -5.34 12.05
C ALA A 105 1.03 -4.33 12.25
N ILE A 106 1.33 -3.50 11.23
CA ILE A 106 2.32 -2.42 11.31
C ILE A 106 1.92 -1.41 12.39
N GLU A 107 0.64 -1.01 12.45
CA GLU A 107 0.14 -0.07 13.46
C GLU A 107 0.29 -0.64 14.88
N ARG A 108 -0.13 -1.89 15.09
CA ARG A 108 -0.02 -2.56 16.40
C ARG A 108 1.43 -2.75 16.84
N GLU A 109 2.36 -2.97 15.92
CA GLU A 109 3.78 -2.99 16.24
C GLU A 109 4.28 -1.62 16.72
N TYR A 110 3.87 -0.54 16.05
CA TYR A 110 4.19 0.82 16.45
C TYR A 110 3.62 1.17 17.83
N GLU A 111 2.35 0.87 18.09
CA GLU A 111 1.73 1.08 19.41
C GLU A 111 2.46 0.34 20.52
N ARG A 112 2.82 -0.93 20.28
CA ARG A 112 3.63 -1.73 21.21
C ARG A 112 4.99 -1.09 21.48
N ALA A 113 5.66 -0.58 20.45
CA ALA A 113 6.94 0.11 20.59
C ALA A 113 6.80 1.41 21.41
N ILE A 114 5.78 2.22 21.14
CA ILE A 114 5.52 3.46 21.89
C ILE A 114 5.21 3.17 23.36
N ASN A 115 4.38 2.16 23.63
CA ASN A 115 4.07 1.75 25.00
C ASN A 115 5.32 1.26 25.74
N ALA A 116 6.20 0.50 25.07
CA ALA A 116 7.47 0.08 25.64
C ALA A 116 8.39 1.28 25.96
N ILE A 117 8.50 2.25 25.04
CA ILE A 117 9.28 3.48 25.23
C ILE A 117 8.74 4.29 26.42
N ASN A 118 7.42 4.47 26.51
CA ASN A 118 6.79 5.19 27.61
C ASN A 118 7.00 4.48 28.96
N ASN A 119 6.87 3.16 28.99
CA ASN A 119 7.14 2.36 30.20
C ASN A 119 8.61 2.46 30.62
N GLN A 120 9.54 2.46 29.65
CA GLN A 120 10.97 2.64 29.93
C GLN A 120 11.24 4.04 30.49
N GLN A 121 10.65 5.08 29.91
CA GLN A 121 10.76 6.45 30.40
C GLN A 121 10.27 6.56 31.86
N GLN A 122 9.12 5.97 32.19
CA GLN A 122 8.60 5.98 33.56
C GLN A 122 9.54 5.27 34.55
N LYS A 123 10.15 4.14 34.16
CA LYS A 123 11.12 3.42 35.01
C LYS A 123 12.39 4.24 35.26
N GLU A 124 12.94 4.87 34.22
CA GLU A 124 14.12 5.73 34.33
C GLU A 124 13.84 6.95 35.23
N LEU A 125 12.67 7.57 35.09
CA LEU A 125 12.27 8.68 35.96
C LEU A 125 12.14 8.24 37.41
N ALA A 126 11.47 7.10 37.66
CA ALA A 126 11.30 6.55 38.99
C ALA A 126 12.65 6.21 39.66
N TYR A 127 13.62 5.68 38.90
CA TYR A 127 14.97 5.41 39.38
C TYR A 127 15.68 6.68 39.88
N HIS A 128 15.46 7.81 39.21
CA HIS A 128 16.00 9.12 39.62
C HIS A 128 15.14 9.87 40.64
N GLY A 129 14.03 9.27 41.12
CA GLY A 129 13.10 9.89 42.05
C GLY A 129 12.36 11.10 41.45
N LEU A 130 12.15 11.08 40.13
CA LEU A 130 11.44 12.11 39.36
C LEU A 130 10.07 11.59 38.94
N LYS A 131 9.10 12.50 38.80
CA LYS A 131 7.77 12.21 38.24
C LYS A 131 7.70 12.61 36.78
N LEU A 132 6.69 12.10 36.07
CA LEU A 132 6.42 12.51 34.69
C LEU A 132 6.14 14.02 34.60
N ASP A 133 5.39 14.58 35.57
CA ASP A 133 5.08 16.01 35.66
C ASP A 133 6.34 16.90 35.75
N ASP A 134 7.45 16.36 36.26
CA ASP A 134 8.70 17.12 36.35
C ASP A 134 9.27 17.38 34.95
N LEU A 135 9.08 16.48 33.96
CA LEU A 135 9.51 16.69 32.57
C LEU A 135 8.84 17.88 31.88
N ASP A 136 7.65 18.26 32.34
CA ASP A 136 6.96 19.45 31.86
C ASP A 136 7.64 20.73 32.37
N ALA A 137 8.36 20.67 33.49
CA ALA A 137 9.19 21.78 33.94
C ALA A 137 10.33 22.10 32.96
N ILE A 138 10.83 21.14 32.15
CA ILE A 138 11.77 21.45 31.04
C ILE A 138 11.11 22.34 30.00
N SER A 139 9.83 22.09 29.66
CA SER A 139 9.13 22.94 28.71
C SER A 139 9.03 24.38 29.21
N SER A 140 8.89 24.56 30.54
CA SER A 140 8.95 25.87 31.16
C SER A 140 10.34 26.50 31.15
N ALA A 141 11.43 25.72 31.16
CA ALA A 141 12.79 26.23 30.99
C ALA A 141 12.97 26.96 29.65
N ARG A 142 12.35 26.48 28.56
CA ARG A 142 12.32 27.17 27.26
C ARG A 142 11.56 28.50 27.34
N LYS A 143 10.49 28.59 28.15
CA LYS A 143 9.75 29.84 28.43
C LYS A 143 10.63 30.91 29.10
N TRP A 144 11.72 30.56 29.78
CA TRP A 144 12.66 31.56 30.32
C TRP A 144 13.47 32.27 29.22
N GLY A 145 13.71 31.61 28.08
CA GLY A 145 14.25 32.28 26.89
C GLY A 145 13.28 33.33 26.35
N ASP A 146 11.99 32.96 26.27
CA ASP A 146 10.91 33.88 25.90
C ASP A 146 10.72 35.00 26.93
N LEU A 147 10.99 34.74 28.21
CA LEU A 147 10.99 35.73 29.28
C LEU A 147 12.09 36.78 29.10
N ILE A 148 13.32 36.34 28.78
CA ILE A 148 14.45 37.24 28.51
C ILE A 148 14.14 38.11 27.27
N GLN A 149 13.61 37.50 26.21
CA GLN A 149 13.19 38.22 25.00
C GLN A 149 12.04 39.20 25.28
N SER A 150 11.06 38.80 26.09
CA SER A 150 9.93 39.66 26.50
C SER A 150 10.38 40.80 27.40
N SER A 151 11.42 40.60 28.22
CA SER A 151 12.06 41.66 29.02
C SER A 151 12.75 42.69 28.13
N ILE A 152 13.45 42.25 27.07
CA ILE A 152 14.06 43.15 26.08
C ILE A 152 12.96 43.93 25.32
N LEU A 153 11.90 43.25 24.86
CA LEU A 153 10.79 43.90 24.17
C LEU A 153 10.02 44.88 25.06
N PHE A 154 9.88 44.57 26.35
CA PHE A 154 9.33 45.48 27.35
C PHE A 154 10.13 46.79 27.43
N LEU A 155 11.46 46.69 27.53
CA LEU A 155 12.35 47.87 27.55
C LEU A 155 12.27 48.69 26.26
N VAL A 156 12.18 48.03 25.10
CA VAL A 156 11.99 48.69 23.79
C VAL A 156 10.63 49.41 23.73
N GLY A 157 9.56 48.76 24.18
CA GLY A 157 8.21 49.36 24.24
C GLY A 157 8.15 50.61 25.12
N LEU A 158 8.82 50.58 26.28
CA LEU A 158 8.97 51.76 27.14
C LEU A 158 9.75 52.90 26.47
N LEU A 159 10.75 52.57 25.63
CA LEU A 159 11.55 53.55 24.89
C LEU A 159 10.75 54.22 23.76
N VAL A 160 10.00 53.43 22.99
CA VAL A 160 9.07 53.92 21.96
C VAL A 160 7.94 54.75 22.58
N GLY A 161 7.48 54.35 23.78
CA GLY A 161 6.51 55.11 24.58
C GLY A 161 6.92 56.56 24.85
N ARG A 162 8.24 56.84 24.91
CA ARG A 162 8.77 58.20 25.13
C ARG A 162 8.68 59.12 23.93
N ILE A 163 8.45 58.62 22.72
CA ILE A 163 8.33 59.42 21.49
C ILE A 163 7.04 60.28 21.51
N GLY A 164 6.08 59.95 22.38
CA GLY A 164 4.83 60.70 22.53
C GLY A 164 3.85 60.45 21.37
N GLY A 165 2.65 61.05 21.47
CA GLY A 165 1.58 60.87 20.49
C GLY A 165 0.96 59.46 20.48
N PHE A 166 0.24 59.13 19.41
CA PHE A 166 -0.48 57.86 19.26
C PHE A 166 0.45 56.64 19.26
N LEU A 167 1.63 56.75 18.62
CA LEU A 167 2.64 55.69 18.63
C LEU A 167 3.21 55.44 20.04
N GLY A 168 3.36 56.49 20.86
CA GLY A 168 3.80 56.35 22.24
C GLY A 168 2.79 55.59 23.11
N PHE A 169 1.48 55.86 22.96
CA PHE A 169 0.43 55.11 23.64
C PHE A 169 0.47 53.61 23.29
N LEU A 170 0.60 53.29 22.00
CA LEU A 170 0.73 51.91 21.53
C LEU A 170 1.98 51.21 22.12
N GLY A 171 3.08 51.95 22.25
CA GLY A 171 4.32 51.45 22.88
C GLY A 171 4.13 51.06 24.34
N TYR A 172 3.44 51.88 25.14
CA TYR A 172 3.13 51.54 26.55
C TYR A 172 2.15 50.39 26.69
N VAL A 173 1.14 50.30 25.83
CA VAL A 173 0.19 49.18 25.81
C VAL A 173 0.92 47.88 25.49
N TRP A 174 1.81 47.88 24.49
CA TRP A 174 2.61 46.70 24.16
C TRP A 174 3.55 46.29 25.30
N ALA A 175 4.22 47.26 25.94
CA ALA A 175 5.04 47.02 27.12
C ALA A 175 4.22 46.40 28.27
N PHE A 176 3.00 46.89 28.51
CA PHE A 176 2.11 46.34 29.53
C PHE A 176 1.77 44.86 29.28
N PHE A 177 1.47 44.46 28.04
CA PHE A 177 1.25 43.06 27.70
C PHE A 177 2.51 42.19 27.87
N CYS A 178 3.69 42.69 27.50
CA CYS A 178 4.96 42.01 27.76
C CYS A 178 5.23 41.83 29.27
N PHE A 179 4.87 42.83 30.09
CA PHE A 179 5.02 42.78 31.54
C PHE A 179 4.06 41.77 32.19
N LEU A 180 2.79 41.74 31.77
CA LEU A 180 1.83 40.72 32.23
C LEU A 180 2.31 39.30 31.90
N TYR A 181 2.88 39.10 30.71
CA TYR A 181 3.47 37.83 30.32
C TYR A 181 4.67 37.45 31.22
N MET A 182 5.52 38.42 31.59
CA MET A 182 6.62 38.18 32.53
C MET A 182 6.13 37.75 33.92
N LEU A 183 5.12 38.43 34.48
CA LEU A 183 4.56 38.07 35.78
C LEU A 183 3.99 36.65 35.80
N ALA A 184 3.30 36.25 34.73
CA ALA A 184 2.74 34.91 34.60
C ALA A 184 3.82 33.80 34.58
N ALA A 185 5.03 34.10 34.11
CA ALA A 185 6.10 33.12 33.94
C ALA A 185 6.98 32.93 35.20
N ILE A 186 7.00 33.89 36.14
CA ILE A 186 7.76 33.81 37.41
C ILE A 186 7.23 32.71 38.35
N GLY A 187 5.97 32.27 38.19
CA GLY A 187 5.34 31.25 39.04
C GLY A 187 5.83 29.80 38.83
N THR A 188 6.89 29.56 38.05
CA THR A 188 7.36 28.21 37.73
C THR A 188 8.33 27.66 38.77
N LYS A 189 8.19 26.37 39.12
CA LYS A 189 9.02 25.71 40.14
C LYS A 189 10.48 25.68 39.69
N ALA A 190 11.39 26.19 40.52
CA ALA A 190 12.83 26.11 40.26
C ALA A 190 13.32 24.66 40.46
N VAL A 191 13.79 24.03 39.38
CA VAL A 191 14.38 22.67 39.41
C VAL A 191 15.89 22.77 39.62
N SER A 192 16.46 21.86 40.42
CA SER A 192 17.90 21.87 40.69
C SER A 192 18.73 21.53 39.42
N PRO A 193 19.93 22.13 39.25
CA PRO A 193 20.72 21.97 38.02
C PRO A 193 21.08 20.52 37.67
N ARG A 194 21.37 19.69 38.69
CA ARG A 194 21.69 18.26 38.49
C ARG A 194 20.48 17.46 37.99
N LYS A 195 19.29 17.69 38.55
CA LYS A 195 18.05 17.01 38.13
C LYS A 195 17.63 17.46 36.73
N TYR A 196 17.83 18.74 36.42
CA TYR A 196 17.53 19.29 35.09
C TYR A 196 18.32 18.58 33.97
N MET A 197 19.62 18.35 34.17
CA MET A 197 20.45 17.64 33.18
C MET A 197 19.96 16.22 32.90
N ILE A 198 19.67 15.45 33.95
CA ILE A 198 19.15 14.07 33.84
C ILE A 198 17.83 14.06 33.07
N MET A 199 16.93 14.97 33.44
CA MET A 199 15.62 15.09 32.84
C MET A 199 15.70 15.46 31.34
N CYS A 200 16.62 16.36 30.97
CA CYS A 200 16.89 16.71 29.57
C CYS A 200 17.43 15.52 28.78
N GLU A 201 18.31 14.73 29.38
CA GLU A 201 18.85 13.51 28.75
C GLU A 201 17.75 12.46 28.52
N ILE A 202 16.93 12.17 29.54
CA ILE A 202 15.81 11.22 29.44
C ILE A 202 14.82 11.69 28.37
N LYS A 203 14.45 12.97 28.37
CA LYS A 203 13.53 13.54 27.38
C LYS A 203 14.10 13.40 25.97
N ARG A 204 15.36 13.79 25.76
CA ARG A 204 16.03 13.67 24.46
C ARG A 204 16.07 12.22 23.96
N LYS A 205 16.44 11.25 24.82
CA LYS A 205 16.47 9.82 24.47
C LYS A 205 15.07 9.31 24.10
N THR A 206 14.06 9.69 24.86
CA THR A 206 12.67 9.28 24.63
C THR A 206 12.12 9.86 23.32
N GLU A 207 12.31 11.15 23.09
CA GLU A 207 11.88 11.80 21.85
C GLU A 207 12.60 11.21 20.63
N ALA A 208 13.91 10.99 20.71
CA ALA A 208 14.66 10.33 19.64
C ALA A 208 14.11 8.92 19.35
N ALA A 209 13.84 8.12 20.38
CA ALA A 209 13.27 6.78 20.22
C ALA A 209 11.85 6.81 19.62
N LYS A 210 11.01 7.78 20.01
CA LYS A 210 9.68 7.98 19.43
C LYS A 210 9.76 8.37 17.95
N THR A 211 10.67 9.27 17.60
CA THR A 211 10.88 9.68 16.21
C THR A 211 11.38 8.53 15.34
N ASP A 212 12.28 7.68 15.85
CA ASP A 212 12.77 6.49 15.13
C ASP A 212 11.64 5.46 14.94
N ALA A 213 10.84 5.22 15.98
CA ALA A 213 9.68 4.32 15.89
C ALA A 213 8.65 4.81 14.85
N LEU A 214 8.38 6.12 14.82
CA LEU A 214 7.49 6.74 13.83
C LEU A 214 8.06 6.60 12.41
N GLN A 215 9.34 6.92 12.23
CA GLN A 215 9.99 6.80 10.93
C GLN A 215 10.00 5.34 10.43
N LYS A 216 10.20 4.37 11.34
CA LYS A 216 10.12 2.95 11.01
C LYS A 216 8.72 2.55 10.54
N LYS A 217 7.66 3.01 11.23
CA LYS A 217 6.27 2.80 10.83
C LYS A 217 6.00 3.39 9.45
N GLU A 218 6.35 4.66 9.23
CA GLU A 218 6.16 5.35 7.95
C GLU A 218 6.88 4.65 6.81
N ARG A 219 8.12 4.19 7.01
CA ARG A 219 8.86 3.41 6.01
C ARG A 219 8.14 2.12 5.62
N ARG A 220 7.60 1.35 6.59
CA ARG A 220 6.87 0.10 6.29
C ARG A 220 5.56 0.37 5.55
N LEU A 221 4.80 1.38 5.97
CA LEU A 221 3.58 1.79 5.29
C LEU A 221 3.86 2.26 3.87
N HIS A 222 4.90 3.08 3.68
CA HIS A 222 5.33 3.53 2.36
C HIS A 222 5.77 2.36 1.47
N GLN A 223 6.50 1.38 2.01
CA GLN A 223 6.86 0.17 1.26
C GLN A 223 5.63 -0.61 0.79
N GLN A 224 4.61 -0.75 1.65
CA GLN A 224 3.36 -1.44 1.31
C GLN A 224 2.59 -0.67 0.23
N SER A 225 2.44 0.66 0.37
CA SER A 225 1.81 1.50 -0.65
C SER A 225 2.54 1.40 -1.97
N ALA A 226 3.87 1.58 -1.96
CA ALA A 226 4.68 1.51 -3.17
C ALA A 226 4.66 0.12 -3.84
N TYR A 227 4.43 -0.96 -3.10
CA TYR A 227 4.19 -2.28 -3.68
C TYR A 227 2.86 -2.32 -4.43
N ILE A 228 1.77 -1.88 -3.79
CA ILE A 228 0.44 -1.81 -4.38
C ILE A 228 0.46 -0.93 -5.64
N ASP A 229 1.05 0.27 -5.54
CA ASP A 229 1.12 1.22 -6.65
C ASP A 229 1.90 0.65 -7.84
N ARG A 230 3.05 0.00 -7.61
CA ARG A 230 3.82 -0.66 -8.67
C ARG A 230 3.05 -1.80 -9.34
N ARG A 231 2.28 -2.58 -8.59
CA ARG A 231 1.45 -3.67 -9.16
C ARG A 231 0.30 -3.10 -9.98
N ILE A 232 -0.37 -2.07 -9.49
CA ILE A 232 -1.41 -1.36 -10.24
C ILE A 232 -0.84 -0.77 -11.53
N GLU A 233 0.30 -0.10 -11.46
CA GLU A 233 0.96 0.50 -12.62
C GLU A 233 1.41 -0.54 -13.65
N HIS A 234 1.90 -1.69 -13.21
CA HIS A 234 2.19 -2.83 -14.08
C HIS A 234 0.96 -3.21 -14.92
N PHE A 235 -0.19 -3.43 -14.30
CA PHE A 235 -1.43 -3.77 -15.01
C PHE A 235 -1.98 -2.62 -15.86
N LYS A 236 -1.77 -1.37 -15.47
CA LYS A 236 -2.14 -0.21 -16.30
C LYS A 236 -1.37 -0.14 -17.62
N ASN A 237 -0.12 -0.60 -17.63
CA ASN A 237 0.78 -0.53 -18.78
C ASN A 237 0.79 -1.80 -19.62
N LEU A 238 0.08 -2.86 -19.21
CA LEU A 238 -0.08 -4.05 -20.04
C LEU A 238 -0.86 -3.70 -21.33
N PRO A 239 -0.41 -4.17 -22.50
CA PRO A 239 -1.18 -4.04 -23.73
C PRO A 239 -2.50 -4.81 -23.58
N LEU A 240 -3.60 -4.14 -23.95
CA LEU A 240 -4.97 -4.61 -23.74
C LEU A 240 -5.26 -5.96 -24.44
N GLU A 241 -4.52 -6.26 -25.50
CA GLU A 241 -4.58 -7.51 -26.25
C GLU A 241 -4.17 -8.75 -25.43
N MET A 242 -3.39 -8.56 -24.37
CA MET A 242 -2.96 -9.65 -23.47
C MET A 242 -3.98 -9.96 -22.35
N LEU A 243 -5.00 -9.12 -22.15
CA LEU A 243 -6.03 -9.31 -21.12
C LEU A 243 -7.16 -10.25 -21.59
N SER A 244 -6.78 -11.46 -22.04
CA SER A 244 -7.74 -12.50 -22.39
C SER A 244 -8.42 -13.10 -21.15
N GLU A 245 -9.60 -13.69 -21.32
CA GLU A 245 -10.33 -14.33 -20.22
C GLU A 245 -9.50 -15.44 -19.52
N SER A 246 -8.77 -16.23 -20.30
CA SER A 246 -7.87 -17.27 -19.81
C SER A 246 -6.65 -16.71 -19.08
N PHE A 247 -6.12 -15.56 -19.52
CA PHE A 247 -5.04 -14.88 -18.81
C PHE A 247 -5.49 -14.43 -17.42
N VAL A 248 -6.68 -13.83 -17.32
CA VAL A 248 -7.20 -13.34 -16.03
C VAL A 248 -7.51 -14.49 -15.08
N GLN A 249 -8.07 -15.59 -15.57
CA GLN A 249 -8.32 -16.79 -14.75
C GLN A 249 -7.04 -17.41 -14.17
N ASN A 250 -5.90 -17.26 -14.84
CA ASN A 250 -4.61 -17.78 -14.38
C ASN A 250 -3.86 -16.82 -13.43
N LEU A 251 -4.34 -15.58 -13.24
CA LEU A 251 -3.77 -14.64 -12.27
C LEU A 251 -4.09 -15.08 -10.84
N SER A 252 -3.18 -14.76 -9.91
CA SER A 252 -3.43 -14.87 -8.47
C SER A 252 -4.63 -14.02 -8.06
N ASP A 253 -5.33 -14.39 -6.99
CA ASP A 253 -6.40 -13.58 -6.38
C ASP A 253 -5.93 -12.15 -6.09
N GLU A 254 -4.67 -11.98 -5.64
CA GLU A 254 -4.05 -10.67 -5.42
C GLU A 254 -3.89 -9.86 -6.72
N ASP A 255 -3.56 -10.54 -7.82
CA ASP A 255 -3.31 -9.90 -9.10
C ASP A 255 -4.60 -9.58 -9.84
N GLN A 256 -5.61 -10.44 -9.70
CA GLN A 256 -6.97 -10.13 -10.12
C GLN A 256 -7.48 -8.89 -9.38
N PHE A 257 -7.21 -8.77 -8.07
CA PHE A 257 -7.54 -7.57 -7.30
C PHE A 257 -6.77 -6.32 -7.76
N PHE A 258 -5.47 -6.41 -8.03
CA PHE A 258 -4.70 -5.26 -8.54
C PHE A 258 -5.11 -4.86 -9.97
N LEU A 259 -5.47 -5.82 -10.81
CA LEU A 259 -6.03 -5.56 -12.13
C LEU A 259 -7.38 -4.82 -12.01
N LEU A 260 -8.25 -5.24 -11.10
CA LEU A 260 -9.50 -4.54 -10.77
C LEU A 260 -9.25 -3.08 -10.35
N LEU A 261 -8.29 -2.86 -9.46
CA LEU A 261 -7.90 -1.51 -9.04
C LEU A 261 -7.32 -0.67 -10.18
N ALA A 262 -6.51 -1.27 -11.05
CA ALA A 262 -5.96 -0.62 -12.23
C ALA A 262 -7.07 -0.18 -13.20
N MET A 263 -8.03 -1.06 -13.47
CA MET A 263 -9.20 -0.77 -14.31
C MET A 263 -10.03 0.38 -13.73
N LYS A 264 -10.28 0.40 -12.42
CA LYS A 264 -10.98 1.51 -11.75
C LYS A 264 -10.29 2.85 -11.96
N GLN A 265 -8.98 2.89 -11.79
CA GLN A 265 -8.23 4.15 -11.91
C GLN A 265 -8.20 4.68 -13.35
N LYS A 266 -8.44 3.82 -14.34
CA LYS A 266 -8.59 4.17 -15.76
C LYS A 266 -10.04 4.24 -16.24
N GLU A 267 -11.04 4.25 -15.35
CA GLU A 267 -12.47 4.29 -15.71
C GLU A 267 -12.84 5.54 -16.55
N LYS A 268 -12.03 6.60 -16.47
CA LYS A 268 -12.16 7.84 -17.29
C LYS A 268 -11.46 7.78 -18.66
N ASP A 269 -10.71 6.73 -18.97
CA ASP A 269 -10.12 6.53 -20.31
C ASP A 269 -11.15 5.85 -21.23
N ASP A 270 -11.57 6.56 -22.28
CA ASP A 270 -12.55 6.07 -23.27
C ASP A 270 -12.12 4.74 -23.93
N GLN A 271 -10.81 4.51 -24.05
CA GLN A 271 -10.24 3.27 -24.59
C GLN A 271 -10.56 2.03 -23.75
N TRP A 272 -10.65 2.19 -22.43
CA TRP A 272 -10.98 1.07 -21.54
C TRP A 272 -12.46 0.74 -21.63
N GLN A 273 -13.36 1.72 -21.67
CA GLN A 273 -14.81 1.46 -21.71
C GLN A 273 -15.27 0.62 -22.91
N HIS A 274 -14.71 0.86 -24.10
CA HIS A 274 -15.13 0.17 -25.33
C HIS A 274 -14.72 -1.31 -25.39
N LEU A 275 -13.54 -1.67 -24.87
CA LEU A 275 -13.07 -3.07 -24.82
C LEU A 275 -13.72 -3.85 -23.67
N VAL A 276 -14.04 -3.15 -22.60
CA VAL A 276 -14.71 -3.65 -21.39
C VAL A 276 -16.16 -4.05 -21.66
N GLY A 277 -16.88 -3.32 -22.53
CA GLY A 277 -18.24 -3.67 -22.95
C GLY A 277 -18.35 -4.94 -23.81
N ALA A 278 -17.23 -5.50 -24.29
CA ALA A 278 -17.23 -6.52 -25.34
C ALA A 278 -16.91 -7.96 -24.90
N GLY A 279 -16.42 -8.23 -23.68
CA GLY A 279 -16.10 -9.64 -23.36
C GLY A 279 -15.60 -10.02 -21.97
N LEU A 280 -15.29 -9.07 -21.08
CA LEU A 280 -14.86 -9.38 -19.71
C LEU A 280 -16.00 -8.98 -18.77
N GLY A 281 -16.49 -9.87 -17.91
CA GLY A 281 -17.67 -9.68 -17.04
C GLY A 281 -17.57 -8.52 -16.04
N ILE A 282 -17.55 -7.28 -16.52
CA ILE A 282 -17.13 -6.10 -15.76
C ILE A 282 -18.25 -5.46 -14.96
N ALA A 283 -19.51 -5.79 -15.23
CA ALA A 283 -20.59 -5.44 -14.31
C ALA A 283 -20.33 -6.03 -12.91
N ALA A 284 -19.79 -7.26 -12.83
CA ALA A 284 -19.34 -7.84 -11.57
C ALA A 284 -18.06 -7.16 -11.06
N ALA A 285 -17.07 -6.94 -11.93
CA ALA A 285 -15.81 -6.26 -11.58
C ALA A 285 -16.02 -4.84 -10.98
N ALA A 286 -16.86 -4.02 -11.60
CA ALA A 286 -17.16 -2.66 -11.17
C ALA A 286 -17.97 -2.65 -9.86
N GLY A 287 -18.93 -3.57 -9.70
CA GLY A 287 -19.66 -3.76 -8.45
C GLY A 287 -18.74 -4.16 -7.29
N VAL A 288 -17.82 -5.10 -7.54
CA VAL A 288 -16.79 -5.53 -6.59
C VAL A 288 -15.85 -4.39 -6.23
N VAL A 289 -15.41 -3.62 -7.21
CA VAL A 289 -14.53 -2.46 -7.01
C VAL A 289 -15.22 -1.35 -6.22
N LEU A 290 -16.51 -1.09 -6.42
CA LEU A 290 -17.27 -0.12 -5.63
C LEU A 290 -17.44 -0.57 -4.18
N LEU A 291 -17.69 -1.86 -3.95
CA LEU A 291 -17.75 -2.42 -2.59
C LEU A 291 -16.39 -2.32 -1.88
N LEU A 292 -15.30 -2.67 -2.56
CA LEU A 292 -13.95 -2.62 -2.00
C LEU A 292 -13.43 -1.18 -1.85
N SER A 293 -13.88 -0.27 -2.71
CA SER A 293 -13.65 1.18 -2.58
C SER A 293 -14.17 1.72 -1.26
N GLN A 294 -15.37 1.33 -0.85
CA GLN A 294 -15.96 1.80 0.41
C GLN A 294 -15.20 1.28 1.62
N LEU A 295 -14.64 0.06 1.53
CA LEU A 295 -13.80 -0.53 2.58
C LEU A 295 -12.42 0.14 2.67
N PHE A 296 -11.73 0.34 1.54
CA PHE A 296 -10.36 0.85 1.51
C PHE A 296 -10.24 2.38 1.63
N LEU A 297 -11.18 3.14 1.04
CA LEU A 297 -11.16 4.62 1.00
C LEU A 297 -12.12 5.26 2.01
N GLY A 298 -13.16 4.56 2.47
CA GLY A 298 -14.17 5.11 3.40
C GLY A 298 -13.67 5.36 4.82
N LYS A 299 -12.42 5.01 5.14
CA LYS A 299 -11.82 5.14 6.47
C LYS A 299 -10.64 6.12 6.55
N SER A 300 -10.37 6.87 5.47
CA SER A 300 -9.37 7.96 5.45
C SER A 300 -10.00 9.35 5.65
N SER A 301 -11.14 9.43 6.36
CA SER A 301 -11.74 10.68 6.82
C SER A 301 -11.59 10.83 8.32
#